data_AF-A0A7S3SC81-F1
#
_entry.id   AF-A0A7S3SC81-F1
#
_cell.length_a   1.000
_cell.length_b   1.000
_cell.length_c   1.000
_cell.angle_alpha   90.00
_cell.angle_beta   90.00
_cell.angle_gamma   90.00
#
_symmetry.space_group_name_H-M   'P 1'
#
loop_
_entity.id
_entity.type
_entity.pdbx_description
1 polymer ?
#
loop_
_entity_poly.entity_id
_entity_poly.type
_entity_poly.pdbx_seq_one_letter_code
_entity_poly.pdbx_strand_id
1 'polypeptide(L)'
;LLFTPPIHASYSPLRGRGAAHAPRLHHLHRRRHRPRPRARRRDRAALRAPFCAAAALSLRKSPRTSPPPPPGIGELSTERFRYALPASLIASHPAEPRGSSRLLLHLPARAAAPRLADEVRGGAERRVAGRGGGGGLLPSGGCAVDLAFADLPALLPRGAHLVFNQSRVFAARVHASLLGAGAGRGTPAEEAAARAVEVLFLAPLSHADPSGALSSPAPGQLWRAMAREVAEREAEV
;
A
#
# COMPACT_ATOMS: atom_id res chain seq x y z
N LEU A 1 14.26 -1.31 19.47
CA LEU A 1 14.80 -2.48 18.72
C LEU A 1 15.73 -1.99 17.60
N LEU A 2 16.93 -1.57 17.98
CA LEU A 2 17.85 -0.85 17.09
C LEU A 2 18.33 -1.79 15.96
N PHE A 3 17.91 -1.50 14.72
CA PHE A 3 18.48 -2.13 13.54
C PHE A 3 19.62 -1.24 13.03
N THR A 4 20.83 -1.77 12.96
CA THR A 4 21.99 -1.18 12.28
C THR A 4 22.45 -2.17 11.21
N PRO A 5 21.96 -2.05 9.96
CA PRO A 5 22.46 -2.89 8.90
C PRO A 5 23.85 -2.41 8.44
N PRO A 6 24.85 -3.28 8.29
CA PRO A 6 25.89 -3.08 7.30
C PRO A 6 25.37 -3.64 5.98
N ILE A 7 24.37 -2.98 5.39
CA ILE A 7 23.90 -3.37 4.06
C ILE A 7 24.80 -2.67 3.05
N HIS A 8 25.84 -3.37 2.57
CA HIS A 8 26.30 -3.18 1.20
C HIS A 8 25.29 -3.86 0.26
N ALA A 9 24.10 -3.25 0.12
CA ALA A 9 23.24 -3.55 -1.02
C ALA A 9 23.80 -2.77 -2.19
N SER A 10 24.45 -3.49 -3.09
CA SER A 10 24.76 -2.99 -4.43
C SER A 10 23.42 -2.80 -5.15
N TYR A 11 22.78 -1.65 -4.96
CA TYR A 11 21.63 -1.26 -5.75
C TYR A 11 22.16 -0.89 -7.14
N SER A 12 22.02 -1.81 -8.10
CA SER A 12 22.16 -1.48 -9.52
C SER A 12 20.84 -0.86 -9.98
N PRO A 13 20.77 0.47 -10.24
CA PRO A 13 19.61 1.02 -10.90
C PRO A 13 19.53 0.42 -12.30
N LEU A 14 18.43 -0.26 -12.61
CA LEU A 14 18.07 -0.60 -13.98
C LEU A 14 17.97 0.72 -14.77
N ARG A 15 19.04 1.04 -15.51
CA ARG A 15 19.05 2.15 -16.49
C ARG A 15 18.14 1.76 -17.65
N GLY A 16 16.86 2.13 -17.56
CA GLY A 16 15.99 2.21 -18.72
C GLY A 16 16.46 3.35 -19.63
N ARG A 17 17.17 3.02 -20.71
CA ARG A 17 17.29 3.89 -21.89
C ARG A 17 15.94 3.84 -22.62
N GLY A 18 15.20 4.94 -22.60
CA GLY A 18 13.99 5.13 -23.39
C GLY A 18 13.95 6.55 -23.92
N ALA A 19 13.91 6.67 -25.24
CA ALA A 19 14.15 7.87 -26.01
C ALA A 19 13.05 8.93 -25.88
N ALA A 20 13.44 10.15 -26.21
CA ALA A 20 12.66 11.37 -26.16
C ALA A 20 11.46 11.39 -27.12
N HIS A 21 10.32 11.89 -26.63
CA HIS A 21 9.44 12.75 -27.41
C HIS A 21 8.74 13.73 -26.47
N ALA A 22 9.06 15.02 -26.61
CA ALA A 22 8.48 16.11 -25.85
C ALA A 22 7.42 16.84 -26.72
N PRO A 23 6.21 17.09 -26.22
CA PRO A 23 5.33 18.08 -26.82
C PRO A 23 5.61 19.48 -26.26
N ARG A 24 5.57 20.48 -27.16
CA ARG A 24 5.69 21.91 -26.87
C ARG A 24 4.57 22.37 -25.93
N LEU A 25 4.92 22.97 -24.80
CA LEU A 25 4.00 23.70 -23.92
C LEU A 25 4.40 25.17 -23.82
N HIS A 26 3.35 25.99 -23.79
CA HIS A 26 3.34 27.44 -23.88
C HIS A 26 4.12 28.16 -22.77
N HIS A 27 4.65 29.33 -23.15
CA HIS A 27 5.35 30.30 -22.31
C HIS A 27 4.54 30.72 -21.08
N LEU A 28 5.05 30.39 -19.90
CA LEU A 28 4.68 31.05 -18.64
C LEU A 28 5.95 31.48 -17.88
N HIS A 29 5.88 32.70 -17.33
CA HIS A 29 6.98 33.49 -16.76
C HIS A 29 7.93 32.74 -15.81
N ARG A 30 9.20 32.61 -16.21
CA ARG A 30 10.31 32.20 -15.34
C ARG A 30 10.69 33.35 -14.38
N ARG A 31 10.31 33.22 -13.10
CA ARG A 31 10.96 33.96 -12.01
C ARG A 31 12.43 33.53 -11.90
N ARG A 32 13.34 34.50 -11.90
CA ARG A 32 14.79 34.30 -11.77
C ARG A 32 15.12 33.73 -10.38
N HIS A 33 15.48 32.46 -10.31
CA HIS A 33 16.07 31.86 -9.11
C HIS A 33 17.50 32.37 -8.92
N ARG A 34 17.77 33.00 -7.78
CA ARG A 34 19.14 33.33 -7.34
C ARG A 34 19.94 32.05 -7.09
N PRO A 35 21.23 31.99 -7.48
CA PRO A 35 22.08 30.83 -7.23
C PRO A 35 22.37 30.69 -5.73
N ARG A 36 22.20 29.47 -5.18
CA ARG A 36 22.60 29.13 -3.81
C ARG A 36 24.14 29.05 -3.71
N PRO A 37 24.75 29.51 -2.61
CA PRO A 37 26.19 29.44 -2.41
C PRO A 37 26.66 27.98 -2.29
N ARG A 38 27.76 27.66 -2.98
CA ARG A 38 28.43 26.36 -2.95
C ARG A 38 29.00 26.11 -1.54
N ALA A 39 28.39 25.18 -0.81
CA ALA A 39 28.94 24.71 0.45
C ALA A 39 30.27 23.97 0.20
N ARG A 40 31.30 24.37 0.94
CA ARG A 40 32.67 23.85 0.87
C ARG A 40 32.68 22.34 1.11
N ARG A 41 33.29 21.63 0.17
CA ARG A 41 33.65 20.21 0.22
C ARG A 41 34.65 20.05 1.38
N ARG A 42 34.21 19.58 2.54
CA ARG A 42 35.11 19.14 3.61
C ARG A 42 35.62 17.74 3.28
N ASP A 43 36.92 17.60 3.39
CA ASP A 43 37.68 16.37 3.17
C ASP A 43 37.11 15.20 3.96
N ARG A 44 36.80 14.12 3.24
CA ARG A 44 36.24 12.88 3.75
C ARG A 44 37.37 11.84 3.80
N ALA A 45 38.39 12.14 4.60
CA ALA A 45 39.56 11.28 4.79
C ALA A 45 39.77 11.04 6.29
N ALA A 46 38.93 10.18 6.87
CA ALA A 46 39.17 9.39 8.09
C ALA A 46 37.82 8.82 8.53
N LEU A 47 37.74 7.49 8.62
CA LEU A 47 36.80 6.63 9.37
C LEU A 47 36.58 5.34 8.58
N ARG A 48 37.67 4.59 8.38
CA ARG A 48 37.62 3.13 8.18
C ARG A 48 37.78 2.48 9.56
N ALA A 49 36.68 2.42 10.31
CA ALA A 49 36.57 1.49 11.43
C ALA A 49 35.86 0.22 10.91
N PRO A 50 36.26 -0.99 11.35
CA PRO A 50 35.57 -2.21 10.98
C PRO A 50 34.18 -2.20 11.62
N PHE A 51 33.16 -1.94 10.80
CA PHE A 51 31.75 -1.92 11.18
C PHE A 51 31.20 -3.35 11.24
N CYS A 52 31.70 -4.15 12.18
CA CYS A 52 31.13 -5.47 12.50
C CYS A 52 30.43 -5.41 13.86
N ALA A 53 29.42 -4.56 13.99
CA ALA A 53 28.48 -4.66 15.10
C ALA A 53 27.38 -5.63 14.70
N ALA A 54 27.44 -6.87 15.20
CA ALA A 54 26.36 -7.83 15.10
C ALA A 54 25.11 -7.25 15.80
N ALA A 55 24.16 -6.73 15.02
CA ALA A 55 22.91 -6.22 15.57
C ALA A 55 22.00 -7.40 15.94
N ALA A 56 21.83 -7.64 17.24
CA ALA A 56 20.91 -8.65 17.74
C ALA A 56 19.44 -8.23 17.49
N LEU A 57 18.70 -9.02 16.71
CA LEU A 57 17.27 -8.85 16.51
C LEU A 57 16.52 -9.40 17.74
N SER A 58 16.05 -8.53 18.63
CA SER A 58 15.15 -8.93 19.71
C SER A 58 13.70 -8.92 19.21
N LEU A 59 13.20 -10.08 18.79
CA LEU A 59 11.80 -10.29 18.40
C LEU A 59 10.95 -10.51 19.66
N ARG A 60 10.15 -9.52 20.05
CA ARG A 60 9.13 -9.72 21.08
C ARG A 60 7.89 -10.33 20.43
N LYS A 61 7.59 -11.58 20.77
CA LYS A 61 6.38 -12.28 20.33
C LYS A 61 5.20 -11.73 21.13
N SER A 62 4.33 -10.94 20.50
CA SER A 62 3.05 -10.60 21.12
C SER A 62 2.20 -11.87 21.25
N PRO A 63 1.55 -12.11 22.40
CA PRO A 63 0.62 -13.24 22.53
C PRO A 63 -0.48 -13.07 21.49
N ARG A 64 -0.60 -14.03 20.57
CA ARG A 64 -1.69 -14.08 19.60
C ARG A 64 -2.91 -14.67 20.29
N THR A 65 -3.67 -13.86 21.01
CA THR A 65 -5.06 -14.18 21.28
C THR A 65 -5.84 -13.79 20.02
N SER A 66 -6.17 -14.76 19.17
CA SER A 66 -7.14 -14.53 18.11
C SER A 66 -8.44 -14.11 18.80
N PRO A 67 -9.00 -12.92 18.51
CA PRO A 67 -10.31 -12.58 19.04
C PRO A 67 -11.30 -13.66 18.59
N PRO A 68 -12.28 -14.05 19.44
CA PRO A 68 -13.32 -14.96 19.03
C PRO A 68 -13.99 -14.40 17.76
N PRO A 69 -14.36 -15.27 16.80
CA PRO A 69 -15.04 -14.81 15.59
C PRO A 69 -16.29 -14.02 16.00
N PRO A 70 -16.56 -12.87 15.37
CA PRO A 70 -17.74 -12.09 15.70
C PRO A 70 -19.00 -12.96 15.52
N PRO A 71 -19.91 -13.01 16.51
CA PRO A 71 -21.13 -13.78 16.40
C PRO A 71 -21.97 -13.23 15.23
N GLY A 72 -22.50 -14.12 14.39
CA GLY A 72 -23.46 -13.76 13.34
C GLY A 72 -22.93 -13.69 11.91
N ILE A 73 -21.66 -13.97 11.66
CA ILE A 73 -21.22 -14.33 10.30
C ILE A 73 -21.55 -15.81 10.11
N GLY A 74 -22.81 -16.11 9.77
CA GLY A 74 -23.21 -17.47 9.37
C GLY A 74 -22.28 -17.99 8.27
N GLU A 75 -22.27 -19.29 8.04
CA GLU A 75 -21.40 -19.94 7.04
C GLU A 75 -21.54 -19.23 5.68
N LEU A 76 -20.59 -18.33 5.37
CA LEU A 76 -20.58 -17.55 4.15
C LEU A 76 -20.10 -18.46 3.04
N SER A 77 -21.04 -19.15 2.39
CA SER A 77 -20.75 -19.89 1.17
C SER A 77 -20.52 -18.94 0.00
N THR A 78 -19.48 -19.20 -0.78
CA THR A 78 -19.16 -18.46 -2.02
C THR A 78 -20.26 -18.56 -3.07
N GLU A 79 -21.09 -19.60 -3.01
CA GLU A 79 -22.23 -19.81 -3.91
C GLU A 79 -23.23 -18.65 -3.87
N ARG A 80 -23.42 -18.01 -2.69
CA ARG A 80 -24.33 -16.86 -2.53
C ARG A 80 -23.89 -15.62 -3.30
N PHE A 81 -22.66 -15.60 -3.80
CA PHE A 81 -22.06 -14.49 -4.52
C PHE A 81 -21.86 -14.80 -6.01
N ARG A 82 -22.39 -15.92 -6.51
CA ARG A 82 -22.35 -16.25 -7.93
C ARG A 82 -23.40 -15.44 -8.71
N TYR A 83 -22.99 -14.91 -9.85
CA TYR A 83 -23.86 -14.25 -10.82
C TYR A 83 -23.34 -14.54 -12.23
N ALA A 84 -24.21 -14.48 -13.22
CA ALA A 84 -23.82 -14.65 -14.63
C ALA A 84 -23.05 -13.40 -15.10
N LEU A 85 -21.75 -13.55 -15.35
CA LEU A 85 -20.90 -12.50 -15.94
C LEU A 85 -20.38 -12.96 -17.30
N PRO A 86 -21.02 -12.54 -18.42
CA PRO A 86 -20.51 -12.82 -19.76
C PRO A 86 -19.07 -12.32 -19.91
N ALA A 87 -18.20 -13.15 -20.48
CA ALA A 87 -16.79 -12.80 -20.68
C ALA A 87 -16.60 -11.52 -21.52
N SER A 88 -17.53 -11.26 -22.45
CA SER A 88 -17.54 -10.05 -23.29
C SER A 88 -17.78 -8.75 -22.51
N LEU A 89 -18.34 -8.83 -21.30
CA LEU A 89 -18.54 -7.66 -20.43
C LEU A 89 -17.32 -7.36 -19.53
N ILE A 90 -16.28 -8.20 -19.57
CA ILE A 90 -15.04 -7.97 -18.84
C ILE A 90 -14.16 -7.04 -19.68
N ALA A 91 -13.98 -5.82 -19.20
CA ALA A 91 -13.15 -4.83 -19.88
C ALA A 91 -11.70 -5.33 -20.00
N SER A 92 -11.19 -5.44 -21.24
CA SER A 92 -9.78 -5.77 -21.51
C SER A 92 -8.87 -4.54 -21.52
N HIS A 93 -9.45 -3.35 -21.71
CA HIS A 93 -8.76 -2.06 -21.71
C HIS A 93 -9.54 -1.03 -20.90
N PRO A 94 -8.87 -0.05 -20.28
CA PRO A 94 -9.55 1.05 -19.60
C PRO A 94 -10.30 1.94 -20.61
N ALA A 95 -11.37 2.59 -20.17
CA ALA A 95 -12.04 3.62 -20.96
C ALA A 95 -11.13 4.85 -21.12
N GLU A 96 -11.12 5.46 -22.31
CA GLU A 96 -10.40 6.70 -22.59
C GLU A 96 -11.35 7.77 -23.14
N PRO A 97 -11.36 9.00 -22.57
CA PRO A 97 -10.61 9.42 -21.38
C PRO A 97 -11.11 8.70 -20.11
N ARG A 98 -10.25 8.44 -19.10
CA ARG A 98 -10.61 7.68 -17.88
C ARG A 98 -11.93 8.09 -17.19
N GLY A 99 -12.29 9.38 -17.25
CA GLY A 99 -13.55 9.91 -16.70
C GLY A 99 -14.81 9.52 -17.46
N SER A 100 -14.70 8.93 -18.66
CA SER A 100 -15.83 8.45 -19.46
C SER A 100 -16.35 7.07 -19.05
N SER A 101 -15.68 6.41 -18.10
CA SER A 101 -16.17 5.15 -17.52
C SER A 101 -17.56 5.33 -16.88
N ARG A 102 -18.39 4.28 -16.94
CA ARG A 102 -19.71 4.27 -16.30
C ARG A 102 -19.54 4.23 -14.78
N LEU A 103 -20.41 4.96 -14.09
CA LEU A 103 -20.55 4.96 -12.63
C LEU A 103 -21.97 4.51 -12.30
N LEU A 104 -22.11 3.33 -11.69
CA LEU A 104 -23.38 2.89 -11.11
C LEU A 104 -23.47 3.40 -9.67
N LEU A 105 -24.29 4.42 -9.45
CA LEU A 105 -24.57 4.92 -8.11
C LEU A 105 -25.67 4.05 -7.47
N HIS A 106 -25.33 3.35 -6.38
CA HIS A 106 -26.27 2.57 -5.59
C HIS A 106 -26.53 3.27 -4.24
N LEU A 107 -27.79 3.60 -3.97
CA LEU A 107 -28.23 4.10 -2.67
C LEU A 107 -29.10 3.04 -1.99
N PRO A 108 -28.66 2.44 -0.88
CA PRO A 108 -29.43 1.41 -0.19
C PRO A 108 -30.72 1.97 0.41
N ALA A 109 -31.75 1.14 0.52
CA ALA A 109 -33.03 1.51 1.14
C ALA A 109 -32.87 2.07 2.55
N ARG A 110 -31.92 1.50 3.32
CA ARG A 110 -31.55 1.92 4.66
C ARG A 110 -30.09 2.35 4.69
N ALA A 111 -29.85 3.63 4.47
CA ALA A 111 -28.52 4.21 4.57
C ALA A 111 -28.13 4.40 6.06
N ALA A 112 -26.90 4.02 6.41
CA ALA A 112 -26.34 4.29 7.74
C ALA A 112 -26.21 5.81 8.03
N ALA A 113 -26.14 6.63 6.98
CA ALA A 113 -26.10 8.09 7.05
C ALA A 113 -27.20 8.69 6.15
N PRO A 114 -28.45 8.79 6.63
CA PRO A 114 -29.59 9.23 5.81
C PRO A 114 -29.39 10.60 5.15
N ARG A 115 -28.89 11.59 5.89
CA ARG A 115 -28.61 12.95 5.34
C ARG A 115 -27.65 12.92 4.16
N LEU A 116 -26.58 12.12 4.26
CA LEU A 116 -25.61 11.96 3.17
C LEU A 116 -26.28 11.32 1.95
N ALA A 117 -27.11 10.31 2.18
CA ALA A 117 -27.84 9.63 1.11
C ALA A 117 -28.83 10.58 0.40
N ASP A 118 -29.53 11.44 1.14
CA ASP A 118 -30.47 12.42 0.59
C ASP A 118 -29.75 13.48 -0.26
N GLU A 119 -28.60 13.99 0.19
CA GLU A 119 -27.78 14.94 -0.58
C GLU A 119 -27.26 14.31 -1.88
N VAL A 120 -26.73 13.09 -1.80
CA VAL A 120 -26.25 12.33 -2.96
C VAL A 120 -27.40 12.04 -3.92
N ARG A 121 -28.58 11.66 -3.41
CA ARG A 121 -29.79 11.42 -4.20
C ARG A 121 -30.20 12.67 -4.96
N GLY A 122 -30.33 13.81 -4.27
CA GLY A 122 -30.67 15.07 -4.93
C GLY A 122 -29.62 15.50 -5.97
N GLY A 123 -28.33 15.21 -5.71
CA GLY A 123 -27.25 15.39 -6.69
C GLY A 123 -27.42 14.54 -7.95
N ALA A 124 -27.75 13.26 -7.77
CA ALA A 124 -27.98 12.32 -8.86
C ALA A 124 -29.22 12.70 -9.68
N GLU A 125 -30.35 13.00 -9.03
CA GLU A 125 -31.61 13.39 -9.69
C GLU A 125 -31.40 14.61 -10.61
N ARG A 126 -30.65 15.62 -10.17
CA ARG A 126 -30.30 16.79 -11.00
C ARG A 126 -29.49 16.42 -12.25
N ARG A 127 -28.67 15.38 -12.20
CA ARG A 127 -27.87 14.91 -13.35
C ARG A 127 -28.69 14.07 -14.31
N VAL A 128 -29.58 13.26 -13.76
CA VAL A 128 -30.45 12.36 -14.53
C VAL A 128 -31.52 13.14 -15.28
N ALA A 129 -32.13 14.14 -14.65
CA ALA A 129 -33.19 14.96 -15.25
C ALA A 129 -32.78 15.60 -16.59
N GLY A 130 -31.48 15.84 -16.81
CA GLY A 130 -30.95 16.37 -18.06
C GLY A 130 -30.56 15.34 -19.13
N ARG A 131 -30.56 14.03 -18.82
CA ARG A 131 -30.03 12.97 -19.71
C ARG A 131 -31.05 11.92 -20.13
N GLY A 132 -32.29 11.97 -19.63
CA GLY A 132 -33.32 10.98 -19.95
C GLY A 132 -32.99 9.56 -19.45
N GLY A 133 -32.00 9.40 -18.57
CA GLY A 133 -31.70 8.13 -17.93
C GLY A 133 -32.77 7.80 -16.89
N GLY A 134 -33.24 6.56 -16.84
CA GLY A 134 -34.16 6.11 -15.79
C GLY A 134 -33.38 5.68 -14.56
N GLY A 135 -33.65 6.26 -13.39
CA GLY A 135 -33.28 5.63 -12.13
C GLY A 135 -34.12 4.37 -11.92
N GLY A 136 -33.47 3.24 -11.65
CA GLY A 136 -34.16 1.97 -11.38
C GLY A 136 -34.33 1.74 -9.89
N LEU A 137 -35.53 1.31 -9.47
CA LEU A 137 -35.73 0.71 -8.15
C LEU A 137 -35.10 -0.69 -8.13
N LEU A 138 -34.29 -0.98 -7.13
CA LEU A 138 -33.71 -2.30 -6.94
C LEU A 138 -34.66 -3.20 -6.14
N PRO A 139 -34.58 -4.54 -6.31
CA PRO A 139 -35.43 -5.48 -5.56
C PRO A 139 -35.33 -5.34 -4.04
N SER A 140 -34.20 -4.85 -3.52
CA SER A 140 -33.95 -4.60 -2.11
C SER A 140 -34.53 -3.27 -1.59
N GLY A 141 -35.26 -2.52 -2.40
CA GLY A 141 -35.85 -1.22 -2.05
C GLY A 141 -34.88 -0.04 -2.12
N GLY A 142 -33.64 -0.25 -2.57
CA GLY A 142 -32.70 0.83 -2.90
C GLY A 142 -32.96 1.42 -4.28
N CYS A 143 -32.18 2.43 -4.67
CA CYS A 143 -32.19 2.95 -6.03
C CYS A 143 -30.80 2.82 -6.67
N ALA A 144 -30.79 2.57 -7.98
CA ALA A 144 -29.61 2.55 -8.81
C ALA A 144 -29.72 3.60 -9.91
N VAL A 145 -28.64 4.34 -10.13
CA VAL A 145 -28.57 5.40 -11.13
C VAL A 145 -27.33 5.21 -11.98
N ASP A 146 -27.51 5.17 -13.29
CA ASP A 146 -26.41 5.13 -14.26
C ASP A 146 -25.89 6.54 -14.56
N LEU A 147 -24.61 6.76 -14.30
CA LEU A 147 -23.90 8.03 -14.50
C LEU A 147 -22.56 7.79 -15.23
N ALA A 148 -21.85 8.86 -15.57
CA ALA A 148 -20.44 8.79 -15.93
C ALA A 148 -19.58 9.08 -14.70
N PHE A 149 -18.37 8.54 -14.64
CA PHE A 149 -17.44 8.81 -13.55
C PHE A 149 -17.07 10.30 -13.45
N ALA A 150 -17.08 11.02 -14.58
CA ALA A 150 -16.94 12.47 -14.63
C ALA A 150 -18.03 13.23 -13.84
N ASP A 151 -19.17 12.61 -13.55
CA ASP A 151 -20.23 13.22 -12.74
C ASP A 151 -19.95 13.12 -11.23
N LEU A 152 -19.00 12.29 -10.78
CA LEU A 152 -18.68 12.05 -9.37
C LEU A 152 -18.47 13.32 -8.54
N PRO A 153 -17.70 14.34 -8.99
CA PRO A 153 -17.50 15.55 -8.19
C PRO A 153 -18.80 16.28 -7.81
N ALA A 154 -19.83 16.18 -8.64
CA ALA A 154 -21.13 16.81 -8.38
C ALA A 154 -22.05 15.98 -7.47
N LEU A 155 -21.73 14.70 -7.26
CA LEU A 155 -22.43 13.82 -6.33
C LEU A 155 -21.89 13.95 -4.91
N LEU A 156 -20.66 14.44 -4.73
CA LEU A 156 -20.01 14.53 -3.43
C LEU A 156 -20.60 15.66 -2.58
N PRO A 157 -21.10 15.35 -1.37
CA PRO A 157 -21.55 16.36 -0.42
C PRO A 157 -20.45 17.35 -0.03
N ARG A 158 -20.85 18.53 0.42
CA ARG A 158 -19.90 19.52 0.93
C ARG A 158 -19.18 18.95 2.15
N GLY A 159 -17.85 19.07 2.18
CA GLY A 159 -17.04 18.50 3.27
C GLY A 159 -16.81 16.98 3.16
N ALA A 160 -17.21 16.33 2.05
CA ALA A 160 -16.85 14.95 1.80
C ALA A 160 -15.32 14.79 1.73
N HIS A 161 -14.80 13.78 2.43
CA HIS A 161 -13.39 13.42 2.40
C HIS A 161 -13.20 12.20 1.50
N LEU A 162 -12.43 12.37 0.43
CA LEU A 162 -12.02 11.27 -0.43
C LEU A 162 -10.69 10.70 0.06
N VAL A 163 -10.68 9.42 0.42
CA VAL A 163 -9.48 8.70 0.81
C VAL A 163 -8.99 7.89 -0.38
N PHE A 164 -7.83 8.27 -0.93
CA PHE A 164 -7.21 7.56 -2.04
C PHE A 164 -6.11 6.63 -1.53
N ASN A 165 -6.16 5.36 -1.94
CA ASN A 165 -5.06 4.44 -1.69
C ASN A 165 -3.87 4.77 -2.60
N GLN A 166 -2.74 5.17 -2.01
CA GLN A 166 -1.47 5.35 -2.72
C GLN A 166 -0.56 4.16 -2.44
N SER A 167 -0.64 3.14 -3.31
CA SER A 167 0.21 1.96 -3.18
C SER A 167 1.64 2.27 -3.60
N ARG A 168 2.60 1.88 -2.75
CA ARG A 168 4.03 1.97 -3.03
C ARG A 168 4.66 0.61 -2.79
N VAL A 169 5.50 0.17 -3.73
CA VAL A 169 6.33 -1.02 -3.56
C VAL A 169 7.68 -0.58 -3.03
N PHE A 170 8.12 -1.18 -1.93
CA PHE A 170 9.47 -1.02 -1.44
C PHE A 170 10.07 -2.38 -1.12
N ALA A 171 11.39 -2.49 -1.28
CA ALA A 171 12.13 -3.72 -0.98
C ALA A 171 12.12 -3.96 0.53
N ALA A 172 11.09 -4.66 0.99
CA ALA A 172 10.79 -4.85 2.40
C ALA A 172 11.25 -6.19 2.95
N ARG A 173 11.71 -7.09 2.07
CA ARG A 173 11.94 -8.50 2.40
C ARG A 173 13.41 -8.75 2.66
N VAL A 174 13.70 -9.36 3.80
CA VAL A 174 15.03 -9.82 4.19
C VAL A 174 14.94 -11.27 4.64
N HIS A 175 15.90 -12.08 4.21
CA HIS A 175 16.14 -13.41 4.77
C HIS A 175 17.21 -13.28 5.85
N ALA A 176 16.92 -13.81 7.03
CA ALA A 176 17.80 -13.76 8.18
C ALA A 176 17.85 -15.13 8.85
N SER A 177 18.96 -15.41 9.52
CA SER A 177 19.08 -16.57 10.39
C SER A 177 18.94 -16.12 11.83
N LEU A 178 18.07 -16.78 12.59
CA LEU A 178 17.98 -16.52 14.02
C LEU A 178 19.24 -17.10 14.69
N LEU A 179 20.08 -16.23 15.25
CA LEU A 179 21.16 -16.67 16.12
C LEU A 179 20.52 -17.29 17.36
N GLY A 180 20.92 -18.53 17.69
CA GLY A 180 20.35 -19.32 18.78
C GLY A 180 20.14 -18.47 20.03
N ALA A 181 18.89 -18.35 20.47
CA ALA A 181 18.53 -17.62 21.68
C ALA A 181 18.89 -18.47 22.91
N GLY A 182 20.19 -18.66 23.17
CA GLY A 182 20.59 -19.64 24.17
C GLY A 182 22.06 -19.65 24.54
N ALA A 183 22.59 -18.55 25.12
CA ALA A 183 23.81 -18.59 25.93
C ALA A 183 23.62 -19.37 27.27
N GLY A 184 22.74 -20.38 27.28
CA GLY A 184 22.29 -21.08 28.48
C GLY A 184 22.14 -22.57 28.23
N ARG A 185 23.23 -23.33 28.40
CA ARG A 185 23.28 -24.77 28.69
C ARG A 185 22.64 -25.75 27.68
N GLY A 186 22.42 -25.35 26.43
CA GLY A 186 22.11 -26.28 25.35
C GLY A 186 23.34 -27.09 24.93
N THR A 187 23.15 -28.30 24.44
CA THR A 187 24.24 -29.08 23.83
C THR A 187 24.70 -28.38 22.54
N PRO A 188 26.00 -28.43 22.19
CA PRO A 188 26.53 -27.78 20.97
C PRO A 188 25.87 -28.26 19.67
N ALA A 189 25.16 -29.40 19.69
CA ALA A 189 24.40 -29.91 18.56
C ALA A 189 23.05 -29.20 18.33
N GLU A 190 22.37 -28.75 19.39
CA GLU A 190 21.12 -27.97 19.27
C GLU A 190 21.37 -26.49 18.93
N GLU A 191 22.56 -25.99 19.22
CA GLU A 191 22.96 -24.59 18.97
C GLU A 191 23.26 -24.31 17.48
N ALA A 192 23.48 -25.36 16.67
CA ALA A 192 23.93 -25.24 15.29
C ALA A 192 22.81 -25.08 14.23
N ALA A 193 21.55 -25.41 14.56
CA ALA A 193 20.45 -25.30 13.61
C ALA A 193 19.91 -23.85 13.56
N ALA A 194 20.63 -22.98 12.86
CA ALA A 194 20.21 -21.60 12.64
C ALA A 194 18.86 -21.58 11.88
N ARG A 195 17.78 -21.23 12.58
CA ARG A 195 16.43 -21.20 11.98
C ARG A 195 16.34 -20.05 10.98
N ALA A 196 16.06 -20.39 9.72
CA ALA A 196 15.84 -19.42 8.67
C ALA A 196 14.49 -18.69 8.89
N VAL A 197 14.54 -17.37 8.85
CA VAL A 197 13.38 -16.48 9.03
C VAL A 197 13.31 -15.50 7.86
N GLU A 198 12.12 -15.31 7.33
CA GLU A 198 11.82 -14.24 6.40
C GLU A 198 11.16 -13.08 7.14
N VAL A 199 11.73 -11.89 6.97
CA VAL A 199 11.28 -10.66 7.61
C VAL A 199 10.73 -9.72 6.53
N LEU A 200 9.47 -9.32 6.67
CA LEU A 200 8.80 -8.33 5.84
C LEU A 200 8.59 -7.04 6.63
N PHE A 201 9.31 -5.98 6.28
CA PHE A 201 9.12 -4.65 6.86
C PHE A 201 7.80 -4.03 6.41
N LEU A 202 6.98 -3.59 7.37
CA LEU A 202 5.65 -3.04 7.11
C LEU A 202 5.66 -1.50 7.16
N ALA A 203 6.27 -0.93 8.19
CA ALA A 203 6.36 0.52 8.37
C ALA A 203 7.46 0.90 9.38
N PRO A 204 8.12 2.05 9.25
CA PRO A 204 9.01 2.55 10.29
C PRO A 204 8.18 3.02 11.50
N LEU A 205 8.70 2.84 12.71
CA LEU A 205 8.01 3.29 13.93
C LEU A 205 8.13 4.81 14.15
N SER A 206 9.11 5.47 13.53
CA SER A 206 9.34 6.91 13.67
C SER A 206 8.35 7.80 12.90
N HIS A 207 7.22 7.26 12.44
CA HIS A 207 6.24 7.93 11.56
C HIS A 207 6.82 8.49 10.23
N ALA A 208 8.06 8.15 9.88
CA ALA A 208 8.66 8.54 8.61
C ALA A 208 7.94 7.85 7.44
N ASP A 209 7.94 8.47 6.26
CA ASP A 209 7.56 7.80 5.01
C ASP A 209 8.44 6.54 4.84
N PRO A 210 7.86 5.32 4.74
CA PRO A 210 8.62 4.08 4.58
C PRO A 210 9.64 4.14 3.43
N SER A 211 9.29 4.83 2.33
CA SER A 211 10.16 4.94 1.15
C SER A 211 11.41 5.77 1.45
N GLY A 212 11.24 6.91 2.13
CA GLY A 212 12.36 7.74 2.58
C GLY A 212 13.19 7.06 3.66
N ALA A 213 12.53 6.34 4.57
CA ALA A 213 13.16 5.63 5.66
C ALA A 213 14.07 4.49 5.18
N LEU A 214 13.76 3.84 4.05
CA LEU A 214 14.64 2.84 3.42
C LEU A 214 15.74 3.45 2.55
N SER A 215 15.47 4.57 1.89
CA SER A 215 16.43 5.22 0.99
C SER A 215 17.59 5.88 1.76
N SER A 216 17.34 6.23 3.03
CA SER A 216 18.31 6.83 3.95
C SER A 216 18.37 6.01 5.24
N PRO A 217 18.91 4.78 5.20
CA PRO A 217 18.96 3.93 6.38
C PRO A 217 19.81 4.58 7.46
N ALA A 218 19.26 4.67 8.67
CA ALA A 218 19.94 5.26 9.82
C ALA A 218 20.22 4.20 10.88
N PRO A 219 21.39 4.22 11.53
CA PRO A 219 21.63 3.44 12.72
C PRO A 219 20.51 3.58 13.75
N GLY A 220 19.97 2.46 14.21
CA GLY A 220 18.95 2.44 15.26
C GLY A 220 17.52 2.63 14.77
N GLN A 221 17.31 2.67 13.46
CA GLN A 221 15.98 2.78 12.90
C GLN A 221 15.10 1.59 13.30
N LEU A 222 13.90 1.90 13.78
CA LEU A 222 12.96 0.91 14.28
C LEU A 222 11.86 0.64 13.25
N TRP A 223 11.56 -0.63 13.05
CA TRP A 223 10.56 -1.07 12.08
C TRP A 223 9.52 -1.97 12.71
N ARG A 224 8.27 -1.79 12.28
CA ARG A 224 7.24 -2.80 12.39
C ARG A 224 7.47 -3.80 11.27
N ALA A 225 7.58 -5.09 11.62
CA ALA A 225 7.82 -6.15 10.66
C ALA A 225 6.93 -7.35 10.95
N MET A 226 6.65 -8.12 9.90
CA MET A 226 6.13 -9.47 10.00
C MET A 226 7.30 -10.43 9.82
N ALA A 227 7.48 -11.36 10.76
CA ALA A 227 8.46 -12.43 10.64
C ALA A 227 7.72 -13.75 10.47
N ARG A 228 8.17 -14.57 9.51
CA ARG A 228 7.72 -15.96 9.37
C ARG A 228 8.93 -16.87 9.30
N GLU A 229 8.81 -18.03 9.91
CA GLU A 229 9.80 -19.08 9.72
C GLU A 229 9.70 -19.58 8.28
N VAL A 230 10.85 -19.75 7.65
CA VAL A 230 10.91 -20.42 6.35
C VAL A 230 10.94 -21.89 6.72
N ALA A 231 9.80 -22.58 6.56
CA ALA A 231 9.82 -24.04 6.56
C ALA A 231 10.88 -24.44 5.54
N GLU A 232 11.84 -25.27 5.96
CA GLU A 232 12.85 -25.82 5.08
C GLU A 232 12.07 -26.36 3.89
N ARG A 233 12.23 -25.70 2.73
CA ARG A 233 11.72 -26.28 1.50
C ARG A 233 12.53 -27.55 1.38
N GLU A 234 11.90 -28.68 1.64
CA GLU A 234 12.40 -29.97 1.22
C GLU A 234 12.87 -29.75 -0.21
N ALA A 235 14.17 -29.91 -0.42
CA ALA A 235 14.80 -29.72 -1.69
C ALA A 235 14.35 -30.87 -2.60
N GLU A 236 13.09 -30.84 -3.03
CA GLU A 236 12.62 -31.60 -4.18
C GLU A 236 13.22 -30.95 -5.42
N VAL A 237 14.38 -31.48 -5.78
CA VAL A 237 15.00 -31.41 -7.11
C VAL A 237 14.59 -32.67 -7.85
#